data_AF-A0A4C1Z9H6-F1
#
_entry.id   AF-A0A4C1Z9H6-F1
#
_cell.length_a   1.000
_cell.length_b   1.000
_cell.length_c   1.000
_cell.angle_alpha   90.00
_cell.angle_beta   90.00
_cell.angle_gamma   90.00
#
_symmetry.space_group_name_H-M   'P 1'
#
loop_
_entity.id
_entity.type
_entity.pdbx_description
1 polymer ?
#
loop_
_entity_poly.entity_id
_entity_poly.type
_entity_poly.pdbx_seq_one_letter_code
_entity_poly.pdbx_strand_id
1 'polypeptide(L)'
;MDTGGFEMFVNHLDLYQSSEIDNLIEKYKQVFAKDKYDIGTVRDYEAHIDLMIDKYCCKRPYRCSPEDRREIEVQVSNLLKNNLIEESYSPFAAPVTMAYKKEEGRRSRLCIDFRELNKIVLPQSQPFPLIEDLMIKTVNCQYFSTFDIILHFALYL
;
A
#
# COMPACT_ATOMS: atom_id res chain seq x y z
N MET A 1 -2.99 25.02 17.09
CA MET A 1 -2.18 25.64 16.02
C MET A 1 -2.17 24.67 14.86
N ASP A 2 -2.10 25.18 13.63
CA ASP A 2 -2.32 24.43 12.38
C ASP A 2 -1.17 23.42 12.13
N THR A 3 -1.40 22.16 12.51
CA THR A 3 -0.47 21.03 12.42
C THR A 3 -0.47 20.41 11.02
N GLY A 4 -0.32 21.21 9.96
CA GLY A 4 -0.04 20.72 8.61
C GLY A 4 -0.89 19.52 8.14
N GLY A 5 -2.19 19.51 8.47
CA GLY A 5 -3.14 18.49 8.04
C GLY A 5 -3.30 17.24 8.92
N PHE A 6 -2.58 17.11 10.04
CA PHE A 6 -2.74 15.97 10.96
C PHE A 6 -3.64 16.33 12.16
N GLU A 7 -4.74 15.61 12.33
CA GLU A 7 -5.56 15.67 13.55
C GLU A 7 -4.87 14.88 14.67
N MET A 8 -4.62 15.57 15.79
CA MET A 8 -3.94 14.99 16.95
C MET A 8 -4.87 14.97 18.17
N PHE A 9 -5.10 13.80 18.74
CA PHE A 9 -5.99 13.63 19.89
C PHE A 9 -5.18 13.44 21.19
N VAL A 10 -4.67 14.54 21.74
CA VAL A 10 -3.82 14.57 22.97
C VAL A 10 -4.58 14.97 24.24
N ASN A 11 -5.92 15.01 24.20
CA ASN A 11 -6.76 15.48 25.32
C ASN A 11 -6.57 14.70 26.64
N HIS A 12 -5.94 13.52 26.56
CA HIS A 12 -5.66 12.65 27.70
C HIS A 12 -4.27 12.88 28.32
N LEU A 13 -3.46 13.79 27.75
CA LEU A 13 -2.09 14.10 28.17
C LEU A 13 -2.00 15.44 28.88
N ASP A 14 -0.97 15.60 29.72
CA ASP A 14 -0.67 16.89 30.33
C ASP A 14 -0.02 17.86 29.30
N LEU A 15 0.06 19.15 29.65
CA LEU A 15 0.58 20.19 28.77
C LEU A 15 2.04 19.97 28.35
N TYR A 16 2.85 19.34 29.21
CA TYR A 16 4.26 19.06 28.92
C TYR A 16 4.39 17.89 27.94
N GLN A 17 3.66 16.80 28.19
CA GLN A 17 3.58 15.63 27.31
C GLN A 17 3.03 15.99 25.94
N SER A 18 2.00 16.84 25.88
CA SER A 18 1.47 17.34 24.60
C SER A 18 2.55 18.08 23.81
N SER A 19 3.29 18.99 24.47
CA SER A 19 4.35 19.75 23.82
C SER A 19 5.49 18.87 23.30
N GLU A 20 5.86 17.81 24.02
CA GLU A 20 6.90 16.87 23.60
C GLU A 20 6.46 16.08 22.36
N ILE A 21 5.20 15.62 22.32
CA ILE A 21 4.66 14.93 21.15
C ILE A 21 4.57 15.87 19.95
N ASP A 22 4.12 17.10 20.15
CA ASP A 22 4.07 18.12 19.07
C ASP A 22 5.47 18.34 18.46
N ASN A 23 6.48 18.51 19.31
CA ASN A 23 7.87 18.65 18.87
C ASN A 23 8.37 17.41 18.10
N LEU A 24 7.97 16.22 18.54
CA LEU A 24 8.35 14.97 17.89
C LEU A 24 7.71 14.83 16.50
N ILE A 25 6.41 15.12 16.39
CA ILE A 25 5.67 15.06 15.12
C ILE A 25 6.21 16.10 14.15
N GLU A 26 6.46 17.33 14.60
CA GLU A 26 7.00 18.36 13.71
C GLU A 26 8.43 18.01 13.24
N LYS A 27 9.25 17.39 14.12
CA LYS A 27 10.60 16.92 13.77
C LYS A 27 10.60 15.81 12.72
N TYR A 28 9.61 14.92 12.73
CA TYR A 28 9.51 13.75 11.83
C TYR A 28 8.36 13.87 10.82
N LYS A 29 7.86 15.08 10.59
CA LYS A 29 6.73 15.36 9.70
C LYS A 29 6.91 14.80 8.29
N GLN A 30 8.14 14.74 7.81
CA GLN A 30 8.53 14.20 6.50
C GLN A 30 8.35 12.68 6.36
N VAL A 31 8.20 11.94 7.47
CA VAL A 31 8.03 10.48 7.46
C VAL A 31 6.57 10.11 7.18
N PHE A 32 5.64 10.99 7.51
CA PHE A 32 4.22 10.77 7.28
C PHE A 32 3.86 11.13 5.84
N ALA A 33 3.20 10.20 5.14
CA ALA A 33 2.76 10.45 3.78
C ALA A 33 1.68 11.54 3.76
N LYS A 34 1.81 12.48 2.83
CA LYS A 34 0.87 13.60 2.68
C LYS A 34 -0.38 13.22 1.90
N ASP A 35 -0.23 12.29 0.97
CA ASP A 35 -1.32 11.74 0.17
C ASP A 35 -1.03 10.30 -0.26
N LYS A 36 -1.97 9.68 -0.97
CA LYS A 36 -1.90 8.28 -1.40
C LYS A 36 -0.83 7.98 -2.46
N TYR A 37 -0.19 9.00 -3.04
CA TYR A 37 0.89 8.89 -4.02
C TYR A 37 2.24 9.28 -3.43
N ASP A 38 2.28 9.85 -2.22
CA ASP A 38 3.50 10.15 -1.45
C ASP A 38 4.07 8.87 -0.83
N ILE A 39 4.57 7.99 -1.70
CA ILE A 39 5.06 6.67 -1.33
C ILE A 39 6.59 6.69 -1.30
N GLY A 40 7.15 6.20 -0.20
CA GLY A 40 8.60 6.02 -0.05
C GLY A 40 9.13 4.93 -0.99
N THR A 41 10.40 5.02 -1.37
CA THR A 41 11.09 4.01 -2.20
C THR A 41 12.25 3.39 -1.43
N VAL A 42 12.40 2.07 -1.54
CA VAL A 42 13.59 1.35 -1.07
C VAL A 42 14.60 1.35 -2.20
N ARG A 43 15.78 1.95 -1.98
CA ARG A 43 16.78 2.16 -3.05
C ARG A 43 17.78 1.02 -3.19
N ASP A 44 18.02 0.28 -2.12
CA ASP A 44 19.10 -0.72 -2.04
C ASP A 44 18.60 -2.17 -2.16
N TYR A 45 17.36 -2.36 -2.58
CA TYR A 45 16.75 -3.68 -2.70
C TYR A 45 15.82 -3.74 -3.92
N GLU A 46 16.05 -4.73 -4.77
CA GLU A 46 15.17 -5.06 -5.89
C GLU A 46 14.45 -6.37 -5.56
N ALA A 47 13.12 -6.35 -5.62
CA ALA A 47 12.33 -7.53 -5.32
C ALA A 47 12.37 -8.51 -6.50
N HIS A 48 12.89 -9.71 -6.27
CA HIS A 48 12.88 -10.78 -7.26
C HIS A 48 11.69 -11.72 -7.05
N ILE A 49 11.02 -12.10 -8.14
CA ILE A 49 9.89 -13.03 -8.13
C ILE A 49 10.29 -14.29 -8.88
N ASP A 50 10.63 -15.34 -8.13
CA ASP A 50 10.96 -16.63 -8.70
C ASP A 50 9.71 -17.35 -9.20
N LEU A 51 9.80 -17.95 -10.39
CA LEU A 51 8.75 -18.78 -10.96
C LEU A 51 9.12 -20.26 -10.80
N MET A 52 8.16 -21.08 -10.38
CA MET A 52 8.27 -22.54 -10.39
C MET A 52 8.41 -23.12 -11.80
N ILE A 53 7.81 -22.45 -12.79
CA ILE A 53 7.74 -22.90 -14.18
C ILE A 53 7.99 -21.69 -15.07
N ASP A 54 8.88 -21.84 -16.05
CA ASP A 54 9.17 -20.81 -17.06
C ASP A 54 8.03 -20.74 -18.09
N LYS A 55 6.95 -20.05 -17.72
CA LYS A 55 5.75 -19.88 -18.54
C LYS A 55 5.13 -18.51 -18.33
N TYR A 56 4.82 -17.84 -19.43
CA TYR A 56 4.11 -16.57 -19.42
C TYR A 56 2.61 -16.74 -19.12
N CYS A 57 2.08 -15.86 -18.26
CA CYS A 57 0.65 -15.74 -17.99
C CYS A 57 0.10 -14.52 -18.72
N CYS A 58 -0.72 -14.73 -19.75
CA CYS A 58 -1.42 -13.66 -20.46
C CYS A 58 -2.93 -13.93 -20.47
N LYS A 59 -3.69 -13.00 -19.91
CA LYS A 59 -5.15 -13.10 -19.81
C LYS A 59 -5.81 -11.84 -20.36
N ARG A 60 -6.88 -12.03 -21.13
CA ARG A 60 -7.61 -10.94 -21.78
C ARG A 60 -8.20 -9.99 -20.73
N PRO A 61 -8.19 -8.66 -20.98
CA PRO A 61 -8.89 -7.69 -20.14
C PRO A 61 -10.36 -8.07 -19.95
N TYR A 62 -10.87 -7.81 -18.74
CA TYR A 62 -12.29 -8.00 -18.47
C TYR A 62 -13.14 -6.97 -19.18
N ARG A 63 -14.38 -7.35 -19.52
CA ARG A 63 -15.38 -6.38 -19.96
C ARG A 63 -15.72 -5.48 -18.77
N CYS A 64 -15.64 -4.18 -18.97
CA CYS A 64 -15.97 -3.16 -17.97
C CYS A 64 -17.04 -2.21 -18.54
N SER A 65 -17.78 -1.53 -17.66
CA SER A 65 -18.69 -0.48 -18.10
C SER A 65 -17.89 0.72 -18.64
N PRO A 66 -18.52 1.62 -19.42
CA PRO A 66 -17.87 2.87 -19.84
C PRO A 66 -17.41 3.72 -18.65
N GLU A 67 -18.11 3.68 -17.51
CA GLU A 67 -17.66 4.39 -16.31
C GLU A 67 -16.44 3.76 -15.66
N ASP A 68 -16.46 2.43 -15.49
CA ASP A 68 -15.34 1.68 -14.93
C ASP A 68 -14.08 1.89 -15.79
N ARG A 69 -14.21 1.86 -17.12
CA ARG A 69 -13.10 2.12 -18.05
C ARG A 69 -12.50 3.51 -17.86
N ARG A 70 -13.34 4.54 -17.76
CA ARG A 70 -12.88 5.92 -17.56
C ARG A 70 -12.15 6.08 -16.24
N GLU A 71 -12.68 5.49 -15.17
CA GLU A 71 -12.05 5.51 -13.85
C GLU A 71 -10.69 4.77 -13.87
N ILE A 72 -10.61 3.62 -14.54
CA ILE A 72 -9.33 2.90 -14.75
C ILE A 72 -8.32 3.81 -15.45
N GLU A 73 -8.70 4.44 -16.57
CA GLU A 73 -7.82 5.32 -17.35
C GLU A 73 -7.31 6.51 -16.52
N VAL A 74 -8.17 7.13 -15.70
CA VAL A 74 -7.77 8.22 -14.79
C VAL A 74 -6.80 7.72 -13.72
N GLN A 75 -7.06 6.58 -13.08
CA GLN A 75 -6.17 6.06 -12.04
C GLN A 75 -4.82 5.64 -12.61
N VAL A 76 -4.79 4.93 -13.74
CA VAL A 76 -3.54 4.54 -14.43
C VAL A 76 -2.73 5.78 -14.82
N SER A 77 -3.37 6.81 -15.37
CA SER A 77 -2.69 8.07 -15.73
C SER A 77 -2.06 8.75 -14.51
N ASN A 78 -2.75 8.74 -13.36
CA ASN A 78 -2.20 9.27 -12.12
C ASN A 78 -1.02 8.43 -11.60
N LEU A 79 -1.09 7.10 -11.68
CA LEU A 79 0.00 6.22 -11.27
C LEU A 79 1.26 6.45 -12.13
N LEU A 80 1.09 6.55 -13.46
CA LEU A 80 2.16 6.89 -14.40
C LEU A 80 2.77 8.26 -14.08
N LYS A 81 1.93 9.28 -13.88
CA LYS A 81 2.39 10.65 -13.56
C LYS A 81 3.22 10.71 -12.26
N ASN A 82 2.91 9.86 -11.29
CA ASN A 82 3.64 9.76 -10.02
C ASN A 82 4.80 8.75 -10.06
N ASN A 83 5.13 8.18 -11.23
CA ASN A 83 6.18 7.17 -11.41
C ASN A 83 5.99 5.91 -10.54
N LEU A 84 4.74 5.56 -10.23
CA LEU A 84 4.41 4.35 -9.47
C LEU A 84 4.27 3.12 -10.36
N ILE A 85 4.01 3.32 -11.66
CA ILE A 85 4.00 2.28 -12.68
C ILE A 85 4.68 2.84 -13.93
N GLU A 86 5.03 1.96 -14.87
CA GLU A 86 5.60 2.32 -16.16
C GLU A 86 4.98 1.49 -17.29
N GLU A 87 5.18 1.93 -18.54
CA GLU A 87 4.80 1.14 -19.71
C GLU A 87 5.83 0.03 -19.94
N SER A 88 5.38 -1.22 -20.06
CA SER A 88 6.23 -2.37 -20.35
C SER A 88 5.77 -3.14 -21.58
N TYR A 89 6.70 -3.87 -22.21
CA TYR A 89 6.44 -4.79 -23.32
C TYR A 89 6.46 -6.25 -22.85
N SER A 90 6.06 -6.48 -21.60
CA SER A 90 6.13 -7.79 -20.96
C SER A 90 5.23 -8.82 -21.66
N PRO A 91 5.68 -10.08 -21.80
CA PRO A 91 4.80 -11.17 -22.22
C PRO A 91 3.76 -11.54 -21.15
N PHE A 92 3.92 -11.06 -19.91
CA PHE A 92 2.93 -11.21 -18.85
C PHE A 92 1.83 -10.15 -18.98
N ALA A 93 0.58 -10.58 -18.82
CA ALA A 93 -0.57 -9.68 -18.82
C ALA A 93 -1.66 -10.18 -17.88
N ALA A 94 -1.97 -9.37 -16.87
CA ALA A 94 -3.06 -9.62 -15.92
C ALA A 94 -4.19 -8.59 -16.13
N PRO A 95 -5.46 -9.01 -16.16
CA PRO A 95 -6.57 -8.10 -16.33
C PRO A 95 -6.83 -7.31 -15.06
N VAL A 96 -7.35 -6.09 -15.25
CA VAL A 96 -7.75 -5.20 -14.16
C VAL A 96 -9.27 -5.21 -13.98
N THR A 97 -9.72 -5.02 -12.75
CA THR A 97 -11.13 -4.90 -12.39
C THR A 97 -11.34 -3.80 -11.35
N MET A 98 -12.56 -3.27 -11.28
CA MET A 98 -12.96 -2.27 -10.30
C MET A 98 -13.76 -2.92 -9.17
N ALA A 99 -13.21 -2.88 -7.96
CA ALA A 99 -13.87 -3.39 -6.77
C ALA A 99 -14.61 -2.29 -6.01
N TYR A 100 -15.69 -2.68 -5.33
CA TYR A 100 -16.51 -1.78 -4.53
C TYR A 100 -15.77 -1.37 -3.26
N LYS A 101 -15.67 -0.07 -3.01
CA LYS A 101 -15.14 0.48 -1.76
C LYS A 101 -16.30 1.01 -0.93
N LYS A 102 -16.53 0.38 0.24
CA LYS A 102 -17.68 0.66 1.10
C LYS A 102 -17.78 2.12 1.52
N GLU A 103 -16.64 2.73 1.88
CA GLU A 103 -16.55 4.13 2.31
C GLU A 103 -17.03 5.13 1.24
N GLU A 104 -16.74 4.84 -0.04
CA GLU A 104 -17.05 5.74 -1.15
C GLU A 104 -18.41 5.41 -1.80
N GLY A 105 -19.08 4.36 -1.35
CA GLY A 105 -20.37 3.94 -1.90
C GLY A 105 -20.34 3.51 -3.37
N ARG A 106 -19.15 3.29 -3.97
CA ARG A 106 -18.99 3.00 -5.40
C ARG A 106 -17.81 2.06 -5.70
N ARG A 107 -17.75 1.57 -6.95
CA ARG A 107 -16.58 0.88 -7.49
C ARG A 107 -15.48 1.90 -7.78
N SER A 108 -14.42 1.89 -6.97
CA SER A 108 -13.31 2.84 -7.09
C SER A 108 -11.94 2.22 -6.82
N ARG A 109 -11.89 0.97 -6.34
CA ARG A 109 -10.62 0.29 -6.08
C ARG A 109 -10.16 -0.45 -7.34
N LEU A 110 -9.08 0.04 -7.94
CA LEU A 110 -8.37 -0.66 -9.02
C LEU A 110 -7.73 -1.94 -8.47
N CYS A 111 -8.08 -3.10 -9.03
CA CYS A 111 -7.55 -4.39 -8.62
C CYS A 111 -6.99 -5.16 -9.83
N ILE A 112 -5.77 -5.64 -9.71
CA ILE A 112 -5.13 -6.50 -10.72
C ILE A 112 -5.35 -7.96 -10.34
N ASP A 113 -5.80 -8.78 -11.28
CA ASP A 113 -6.05 -10.20 -11.05
C ASP A 113 -4.81 -11.06 -11.33
N PHE A 114 -3.96 -11.21 -10.31
CA PHE A 114 -2.74 -12.03 -10.37
C PHE A 114 -2.98 -13.53 -10.12
N ARG A 115 -4.22 -14.03 -10.09
CA ARG A 115 -4.49 -15.44 -9.72
C ARG A 115 -3.77 -16.48 -10.58
N GLU A 116 -3.61 -16.23 -11.88
CA GLU A 116 -2.87 -17.16 -12.76
C GLU A 116 -1.35 -17.08 -12.52
N LEU A 117 -0.82 -15.88 -12.31
CA LEU A 117 0.59 -15.67 -11.97
C LEU A 117 0.93 -16.33 -10.62
N ASN A 118 0.12 -16.10 -9.59
CA ASN A 118 0.31 -16.65 -8.25
C ASN A 118 0.37 -18.19 -8.20
N LYS A 119 -0.17 -18.90 -9.20
CA LYS A 119 -0.09 -20.36 -9.29
C LYS A 119 1.29 -20.86 -9.72
N ILE A 120 2.05 -20.02 -10.42
CA ILE A 120 3.38 -20.37 -10.95
C ILE A 120 4.51 -19.67 -10.20
N VAL A 121 4.22 -18.70 -9.34
CA VAL A 121 5.21 -18.08 -8.45
C VAL A 121 5.65 -19.08 -7.38
N LEU A 122 6.96 -19.14 -7.11
CA LEU A 122 7.54 -19.92 -6.03
C LEU A 122 7.14 -19.30 -4.67
N PRO A 123 6.44 -20.03 -3.79
CA PRO A 123 6.03 -19.52 -2.50
C PRO A 123 7.24 -19.27 -1.62
N GLN A 124 7.41 -18.03 -1.20
CA GLN A 124 8.36 -17.70 -0.15
C GLN A 124 7.71 -17.98 1.20
N SER A 125 8.26 -18.93 1.95
CA SER A 125 7.82 -19.18 3.32
C SER A 125 8.45 -18.13 4.23
N GLN A 126 7.65 -17.13 4.58
CA GLN A 126 7.97 -16.20 5.66
C GLN A 126 6.95 -16.39 6.78
N PRO A 127 7.31 -17.07 7.88
CA PRO A 127 6.38 -17.28 8.97
C PRO A 127 6.09 -15.94 9.65
N PHE A 128 4.84 -15.50 9.57
CA PHE A 128 4.37 -14.41 10.42
C PHE A 128 4.30 -14.89 11.87
N PRO A 129 4.74 -14.08 12.84
CA PRO A 129 4.62 -14.43 14.24
C PRO A 129 3.14 -14.58 14.61
N LEU A 130 2.85 -15.49 15.53
CA LEU A 130 1.51 -15.61 16.09
C LEU A 130 1.19 -14.37 16.91
N ILE A 131 -0.09 -13.99 16.97
CA ILE A 131 -0.54 -12.85 17.76
C ILE A 131 -0.19 -13.07 19.24
N GLU A 132 -0.30 -14.30 19.73
CA GLU A 132 0.06 -14.69 21.08
C GLU A 132 1.55 -14.42 21.37
N ASP A 133 2.44 -14.72 20.42
CA ASP A 133 3.88 -14.47 20.56
C ASP A 133 4.17 -12.96 20.61
N LEU A 134 3.43 -12.17 19.84
CA LEU A 134 3.51 -10.71 19.88
C LEU A 134 3.02 -10.17 21.23
N MET A 135 1.91 -10.71 21.76
CA MET A 135 1.35 -10.28 23.05
C MET A 135 2.30 -10.58 24.23
N ILE A 136 2.97 -11.74 24.25
CA ILE A 136 3.94 -12.07 25.30
C ILE A 136 5.09 -11.06 25.33
N LYS A 137 5.57 -10.61 24.16
CA LYS A 137 6.63 -9.60 24.06
C LYS A 137 6.22 -8.23 24.63
N THR A 138 4.92 -7.98 24.76
CA THR A 138 4.40 -6.72 25.31
C THR A 138 4.13 -6.77 26.80
N VAL A 139 4.36 -7.91 27.46
CA VAL A 139 4.18 -8.03 28.92
C VAL A 139 5.16 -7.08 29.62
N ASN A 140 4.63 -6.23 30.49
CA ASN A 140 5.32 -5.14 31.20
C ASN A 140 5.64 -3.89 30.37
N CYS A 141 5.19 -3.78 29.11
CA CYS A 141 5.23 -2.51 28.39
C CYS A 141 4.17 -1.56 28.96
N GLN A 142 4.58 -0.33 29.28
CA GLN A 142 3.68 0.71 29.83
C GLN A 142 3.11 1.63 28.74
N TYR A 143 3.78 1.73 27.60
CA TYR A 143 3.40 2.60 26.48
C TYR A 143 3.38 1.80 25.19
N PHE A 144 2.37 2.09 24.36
CA PHE A 144 2.17 1.47 23.06
C PHE A 144 2.05 2.57 22.00
N SER A 145 2.63 2.33 20.84
CA SER A 145 2.49 3.19 19.67
C SER A 145 2.15 2.33 18.47
N THR A 146 1.13 2.73 17.72
CA THR A 146 0.68 2.03 16.53
C THR A 146 0.93 2.90 15.32
N PHE A 147 1.66 2.37 14.35
CA PHE A 147 1.90 3.02 13.07
C PHE A 147 1.34 2.13 11.96
N ASP A 148 0.62 2.75 11.03
CA ASP A 148 0.20 2.08 9.80
C ASP A 148 1.03 2.64 8.63
N ILE A 149 1.45 1.77 7.74
CA ILE A 149 2.28 2.12 6.59
C ILE A 149 1.36 2.20 5.38
N ILE A 150 1.39 3.35 4.69
CA ILE A 150 0.70 3.48 3.40
C ILE A 150 1.44 2.62 2.39
N LEU A 151 0.85 1.45 2.09
CA LEU A 151 1.45 0.45 1.25
C LEU A 151 0.87 0.54 -0.16
N HIS A 152 1.70 0.95 -1.11
CA HIS A 152 1.45 0.74 -2.52
C HIS A 152 2.51 -0.24 -3.04
N PHE A 153 2.08 -1.46 -3.37
CA PHE A 153 2.94 -2.38 -4.08
C PHE A 153 2.76 -2.16 -5.58
N ALA A 154 3.79 -1.58 -6.21
CA ALA A 154 3.95 -1.61 -7.64
C ALA A 154 4.74 -2.87 -8.01
N LEU A 155 4.10 -3.78 -8.75
CA LEU A 155 4.80 -4.91 -9.36
C LEU A 155 5.21 -4.46 -10.76
N TYR A 156 6.52 -4.35 -10.98
CA TYR A 156 7.10 -4.23 -12.32
C TYR A 156 7.17 -5.65 -12.91
N LEU A 157 6.44 -5.89 -14.00
CA LEU A 157 6.46 -7.15 -14.76
C LEU A 157 6.73 -6.87 -16.24
#